data_AF-A0A0D0FN98-F1
#
_entry.id   AF-A0A0D0FN98-F1
#
_cell.length_a   1.000
_cell.length_b   1.000
_cell.length_c   1.000
_cell.angle_alpha   90.00
_cell.angle_beta   90.00
_cell.angle_gamma   90.00
#
_symmetry.space_group_name_H-M   'P 1'
#
loop_
_entity.id
_entity.type
_entity.pdbx_description
1 polymer ?
#
loop_
_entity_poly.entity_id
_entity_poly.type
_entity_poly.pdbx_seq_one_letter_code
_entity_poly.pdbx_strand_id
1 'polypeptide(L)'
;MAGKKGCSGGPRANAGGARPGAGRKSKAEPKSANQKSVKTTLEPQAHGGALKRSKSRAVPLESRDMLELLQDVALGRVEATALQVRAAIAAVQYTHHKMGEGGKKDAKADAAKKVASRFAPSAPPRLVVSNREK
;
A
#
# COMPACT_ATOMS: atom_id res chain seq x y z
N MET A 1 1.95 -29.20 42.02
CA MET A 1 1.25 -29.93 40.94
C MET A 1 0.75 -28.92 39.91
N ALA A 2 1.08 -29.13 38.64
CA ALA A 2 0.76 -28.22 37.52
C ALA A 2 -0.76 -28.09 37.26
N GLY A 3 -1.19 -26.89 36.86
CA GLY A 3 -2.61 -26.49 36.73
C GLY A 3 -3.40 -27.21 35.64
N LYS A 4 -4.70 -27.41 35.90
CA LYS A 4 -5.65 -27.92 34.90
C LYS A 4 -6.23 -26.78 34.06
N LYS A 5 -5.70 -26.65 32.85
CA LYS A 5 -6.29 -25.92 31.73
C LYS A 5 -7.68 -26.51 31.42
N GLY A 6 -8.73 -25.69 31.41
CA GLY A 6 -10.07 -26.10 30.92
C GLY A 6 -11.26 -26.02 31.88
N CYS A 7 -11.16 -25.36 33.04
CA CYS A 7 -12.32 -25.11 33.89
C CYS A 7 -13.20 -23.96 33.34
N SER A 8 -13.76 -24.12 32.13
CA SER A 8 -14.95 -23.36 31.76
C SER A 8 -16.14 -24.01 32.47
N GLY A 9 -16.78 -23.25 33.36
CA GLY A 9 -17.95 -23.70 34.12
C GLY A 9 -18.90 -24.49 33.24
N GLY A 10 -19.19 -25.72 33.67
CA GLY A 10 -20.02 -26.67 32.93
C GLY A 10 -21.39 -26.10 32.56
N PRO A 11 -22.13 -26.78 31.68
CA PRO A 11 -23.45 -26.34 31.24
C PRO A 11 -24.33 -26.00 32.45
N ARG A 12 -24.86 -24.77 32.48
CA ARG A 12 -25.72 -24.29 33.56
C ARG A 12 -26.99 -25.14 33.62
N ALA A 13 -27.55 -25.33 34.82
CA ALA A 13 -28.87 -25.92 34.96
C ALA A 13 -29.87 -25.16 34.07
N ASN A 14 -30.62 -25.88 33.23
CA ASN A 14 -31.56 -25.37 32.22
C ASN A 14 -30.95 -24.81 30.91
N ALA A 15 -29.64 -24.95 30.68
CA ALA A 15 -29.10 -24.77 29.34
C ALA A 15 -29.53 -25.95 28.46
N GLY A 16 -30.49 -25.73 27.56
CA GLY A 16 -30.93 -26.75 26.60
C GLY A 16 -29.73 -27.34 25.86
N GLY A 17 -29.59 -28.67 25.91
CA GLY A 17 -28.47 -29.38 25.32
C GLY A 17 -28.35 -29.18 23.80
N ALA A 18 -27.20 -29.52 23.24
CA ALA A 18 -26.99 -29.51 21.80
C ALA A 18 -28.08 -30.38 21.13
N ARG A 19 -28.89 -29.78 20.25
CA ARG A 19 -29.93 -30.50 19.50
C ARG A 19 -29.27 -31.55 18.60
N PRO A 20 -29.90 -32.71 18.34
CA PRO A 20 -29.42 -33.64 17.34
C PRO A 20 -29.20 -32.92 15.99
N GLY A 21 -27.96 -32.93 15.49
CA GLY A 21 -27.56 -32.21 14.27
C GLY A 21 -27.04 -30.77 14.47
N ALA A 22 -27.03 -30.25 15.69
CA ALA A 22 -26.41 -28.96 16.01
C ALA A 22 -24.89 -29.10 16.11
N GLY A 23 -24.21 -28.89 14.99
CA GLY A 23 -22.77 -28.81 14.88
C GLY A 23 -22.37 -28.81 13.40
N ARG A 24 -21.44 -27.94 13.01
CA ARG A 24 -20.79 -28.10 11.70
C ARG A 24 -20.09 -29.45 11.72
N LYS A 25 -20.41 -30.34 10.77
CA LYS A 25 -19.59 -31.52 10.48
C LYS A 25 -18.14 -31.04 10.39
N SER A 26 -17.22 -31.67 11.13
CA SER A 26 -15.82 -31.33 11.04
C SER A 26 -15.43 -31.37 9.56
N LYS A 27 -14.95 -30.24 9.05
CA LYS A 27 -14.37 -30.22 7.71
C LYS A 27 -13.23 -31.20 7.78
N ALA A 28 -13.31 -32.29 7.00
CA ALA A 28 -12.21 -33.22 6.88
C ALA A 28 -10.96 -32.39 6.61
N GLU A 29 -9.97 -32.50 7.49
CA GLU A 29 -8.69 -31.86 7.25
C GLU A 29 -8.23 -32.37 5.88
N PRO A 30 -7.88 -31.48 4.93
CA PRO A 30 -7.28 -31.95 3.69
C PRO A 30 -6.06 -32.75 4.12
N LYS A 31 -6.03 -34.04 3.78
CA LYS A 31 -4.84 -34.88 3.96
C LYS A 31 -3.71 -34.15 3.25
N SER A 32 -2.87 -33.47 4.03
CA SER A 32 -1.67 -32.83 3.52
C SER A 32 -0.91 -33.90 2.76
N ALA A 33 -0.63 -33.66 1.48
CA ALA A 33 0.08 -34.57 0.59
C ALA A 33 1.53 -34.89 1.04
N ASN A 34 1.91 -34.49 2.25
CA ASN A 34 3.27 -34.50 2.76
C ASN A 34 3.44 -35.41 3.99
N GLN A 35 2.68 -36.51 4.11
CA GLN A 35 2.76 -37.44 5.25
C GLN A 35 3.74 -38.61 5.07
N LYS A 36 4.54 -38.65 4.00
CA LYS A 36 5.63 -39.62 3.88
C LYS A 36 6.90 -38.94 3.44
N SER A 37 7.56 -38.24 4.38
CA SER A 37 8.99 -38.00 4.25
C SER A 37 9.68 -39.36 4.38
N VAL A 38 9.95 -39.99 3.25
CA VAL A 38 10.94 -41.07 3.18
C VAL A 38 12.21 -40.50 3.79
N LYS A 39 12.69 -41.08 4.89
CA LYS A 39 14.04 -40.80 5.38
C LYS A 39 15.00 -41.45 4.39
N THR A 40 15.25 -40.79 3.27
CA THR A 40 16.40 -41.09 2.44
C THR A 40 17.61 -40.69 3.26
N THR A 41 18.43 -41.67 3.64
CA THR A 41 19.76 -41.43 4.18
C THR A 41 20.61 -40.89 3.03
N LEU A 42 20.50 -39.59 2.77
CA LEU A 42 21.32 -38.92 1.78
C LEU A 42 22.74 -38.86 2.32
N GLU A 43 23.72 -39.23 1.49
CA GLU A 43 25.13 -39.08 1.84
C GLU A 43 25.42 -37.65 2.31
N PRO A 44 26.18 -37.48 3.39
CA PRO A 44 26.62 -36.16 3.82
C PRO A 44 27.47 -35.56 2.70
N GLN A 45 26.92 -34.60 1.97
CA GLN A 45 27.67 -33.87 0.95
C GLN A 45 28.91 -33.27 1.61
N ALA A 46 30.10 -33.56 1.06
CA ALA A 46 31.40 -33.12 1.59
C ALA A 46 31.50 -31.59 1.75
N HIS A 47 30.62 -30.87 1.07
CA HIS A 47 30.46 -29.43 1.17
C HIS A 47 29.00 -29.15 1.52
N GLY A 48 28.63 -29.46 2.77
CA GLY A 48 27.43 -28.97 3.42
C GLY A 48 27.49 -27.44 3.55
N GLY A 49 27.47 -26.76 2.41
CA GLY A 49 27.51 -25.32 2.33
C GLY A 49 26.10 -24.83 2.56
N ALA A 50 25.81 -24.41 3.78
CA ALA A 50 24.87 -23.33 3.98
C ALA A 50 25.30 -22.20 3.03
N LEU A 51 24.65 -22.12 1.86
CA LEU A 51 24.83 -21.04 0.91
C LEU A 51 24.70 -19.76 1.72
N LYS A 52 25.83 -19.07 1.93
CA LYS A 52 25.84 -17.81 2.68
C LYS A 52 24.93 -16.89 1.89
N ARG A 53 23.68 -16.75 2.33
CA ARG A 53 22.71 -15.83 1.75
C ARG A 53 23.37 -14.46 1.79
N SER A 54 23.90 -14.04 0.65
CA SER A 54 24.35 -12.67 0.47
C SER A 54 23.11 -11.81 0.67
N LYS A 55 23.12 -11.00 1.73
CA LYS A 55 22.07 -9.99 1.91
C LYS A 55 22.23 -9.04 0.73
N SER A 56 21.18 -8.85 -0.06
CA SER A 56 21.19 -7.87 -1.13
C SER A 56 21.53 -6.51 -0.54
N ARG A 57 22.64 -5.92 -1.01
CA ARG A 57 23.05 -4.57 -0.61
C ARG A 57 22.21 -3.60 -1.42
N ALA A 58 21.52 -2.68 -0.75
CA ALA A 58 20.76 -1.64 -1.43
C ALA A 58 21.71 -0.80 -2.29
N VAL A 59 21.40 -0.69 -3.58
CA VAL A 59 22.11 0.19 -4.51
C VAL A 59 21.45 1.57 -4.40
N PRO A 60 22.21 2.64 -4.11
CA PRO A 60 21.67 3.99 -4.14
C PRO A 60 21.32 4.34 -5.59
N LEU A 61 20.04 4.60 -5.83
CA LEU A 61 19.55 5.14 -7.10
C LEU A 61 19.35 6.64 -6.95
N GLU A 62 19.62 7.38 -8.02
CA GLU A 62 19.26 8.79 -8.13
C GLU A 62 17.74 8.97 -7.95
N SER A 63 17.32 10.17 -7.56
CA SER A 63 15.90 10.53 -7.44
C SER A 63 15.19 10.33 -8.79
N ARG A 64 14.33 9.31 -8.88
CA ARG A 64 13.51 9.00 -10.06
C ARG A 64 12.03 9.08 -9.73
N ASP A 65 11.23 9.42 -10.73
CA ASP A 65 9.77 9.31 -10.62
C ASP A 65 9.37 7.82 -10.53
N MET A 66 8.32 7.53 -9.76
CA MET A 66 7.81 6.17 -9.58
C MET A 66 7.23 5.60 -10.88
N LEU A 67 6.73 6.46 -11.77
CA LEU A 67 6.28 6.06 -13.11
C LEU A 67 7.46 5.58 -13.97
N GLU A 68 8.57 6.32 -13.98
CA GLU A 68 9.79 5.98 -14.72
C GLU A 68 10.38 4.66 -14.23
N LEU A 69 10.40 4.45 -12.91
CA LEU A 69 10.83 3.18 -12.31
C LEU A 69 10.02 2.00 -12.85
N LEU A 70 8.68 2.12 -12.92
CA LEU A 70 7.83 1.04 -13.44
C LEU A 70 8.05 0.77 -14.93
N GLN A 71 8.32 1.81 -15.73
CA GLN A 71 8.65 1.65 -17.14
C GLN A 71 9.98 0.91 -17.32
N ASP A 72 11.00 1.26 -16.55
CA ASP A 72 12.30 0.59 -16.60
C ASP A 72 12.20 -0.88 -16.14
N VAL A 73 11.37 -1.18 -15.14
CA VAL A 73 11.07 -2.56 -14.73
C VAL A 73 10.37 -3.32 -15.86
N ALA A 74 9.38 -2.72 -16.53
CA ALA A 74 8.65 -3.34 -17.63
C ALA A 74 9.54 -3.61 -18.86
N LEU A 75 10.52 -2.74 -19.12
CA LEU A 75 11.53 -2.92 -20.16
C LEU A 75 12.69 -3.84 -19.74
N GLY A 76 12.67 -4.36 -18.50
CA GLY A 76 13.71 -5.26 -17.97
C GLY A 76 15.05 -4.59 -17.70
N ARG A 77 15.10 -3.25 -17.63
CA ARG A 77 16.32 -2.48 -17.34
C ARG A 77 16.68 -2.49 -15.86
N VAL A 78 15.69 -2.67 -15.00
CA VAL A 78 15.85 -2.68 -13.53
C VAL A 78 15.19 -3.93 -12.96
N GLU A 79 15.98 -4.72 -12.21
CA GLU A 79 15.45 -5.80 -11.39
C GLU A 79 14.91 -5.23 -10.08
N ALA A 80 13.58 -5.16 -9.97
CA ALA A 80 12.88 -4.72 -8.76
C ALA A 80 12.25 -5.91 -8.03
N THR A 81 12.24 -5.83 -6.69
CA THR A 81 11.53 -6.82 -5.87
C THR A 81 10.01 -6.62 -5.97
N ALA A 82 9.25 -7.70 -5.74
CA ALA A 82 7.79 -7.65 -5.77
C ALA A 82 7.16 -6.66 -4.76
N LEU A 83 7.89 -6.27 -3.70
CA LEU A 83 7.45 -5.25 -2.76
C LEU A 83 7.67 -3.84 -3.32
N GLN A 84 8.80 -3.60 -3.98
CA GLN A 84 9.09 -2.31 -4.63
C GLN A 84 8.11 -2.01 -5.75
N VAL A 85 7.78 -3.00 -6.59
CA VAL A 85 6.78 -2.84 -7.66
C VAL A 85 5.41 -2.48 -7.08
N ARG A 86 4.99 -3.14 -5.98
CA ARG A 86 3.72 -2.83 -5.31
C ARG A 86 3.71 -1.42 -4.70
N ALA A 87 4.80 -0.99 -4.07
CA ALA A 87 4.92 0.35 -3.52
C ALA A 87 4.87 1.42 -4.62
N ALA A 88 5.58 1.19 -5.74
CA ALA A 88 5.59 2.10 -6.88
C ALA A 88 4.20 2.22 -7.51
N ILE A 89 3.48 1.12 -7.72
CA ILE A 89 2.09 1.14 -8.23
C ILE A 89 1.18 2.00 -7.33
N ALA A 90 1.31 1.90 -6.01
CA ALA A 90 0.53 2.71 -5.08
C ALA A 90 0.89 4.20 -5.15
N ALA A 91 2.19 4.52 -5.24
CA ALA A 91 2.67 5.89 -5.33
C ALA A 91 2.30 6.57 -6.66
N VAL A 92 2.34 5.83 -7.77
CA VAL A 92 1.97 6.32 -9.13
C VAL A 92 0.53 6.83 -9.19
N GLN A 93 -0.35 6.39 -8.29
CA GLN A 93 -1.71 6.92 -8.24
C GLN A 93 -1.80 8.39 -7.81
N TYR A 94 -0.72 8.93 -7.24
CA TYR A 94 -0.65 10.30 -6.73
C TYR A 94 0.34 11.18 -7.51
N THR A 95 1.02 10.65 -8.53
CA THR A 95 1.90 11.45 -9.39
C THR A 95 1.11 12.38 -10.31
N HIS A 96 -0.14 12.02 -10.62
CA HIS A 96 -1.08 12.86 -11.35
C HIS A 96 -2.32 13.14 -10.49
N HIS A 97 -2.73 14.41 -10.44
CA HIS A 97 -3.99 14.79 -9.81
C HIS A 97 -5.14 13.98 -10.41
N LYS A 98 -5.84 13.23 -9.56
CA LYS A 98 -7.04 12.51 -9.99
C LYS A 98 -8.08 13.52 -10.40
N MET A 99 -8.77 13.23 -11.51
CA MET A 99 -9.87 14.04 -12.04
C MET A 99 -11.03 14.00 -11.04
N GLY A 100 -10.98 14.87 -10.03
CA GLY A 100 -11.84 14.85 -8.84
C GLY A 100 -11.22 15.48 -7.59
N GLU A 101 -9.89 15.62 -7.51
CA GLU A 101 -9.24 16.31 -6.38
C GLU A 101 -9.50 17.82 -6.38
N GLY A 102 -9.61 18.44 -7.55
CA GLY A 102 -10.20 19.76 -7.71
C GLY A 102 -11.71 19.59 -7.83
N GLY A 103 -12.45 19.83 -6.74
CA GLY A 103 -13.90 19.71 -6.76
C GLY A 103 -14.52 20.64 -7.81
N LYS A 104 -15.74 20.33 -8.28
CA LYS A 104 -16.52 21.23 -9.17
C LYS A 104 -16.59 22.67 -8.63
N LYS A 105 -16.47 22.85 -7.31
CA LYS A 105 -16.46 24.14 -6.64
C LYS A 105 -15.13 24.89 -6.85
N ASP A 106 -14.00 24.23 -6.70
CA ASP A 106 -12.67 24.84 -6.89
C ASP A 106 -12.44 25.19 -8.36
N ALA A 107 -12.84 24.31 -9.29
CA ALA A 107 -12.80 24.59 -10.72
C ALA A 107 -13.64 25.82 -11.10
N LYS A 108 -14.83 25.98 -10.50
CA LYS A 108 -15.67 27.18 -10.70
C LYS A 108 -15.03 28.42 -10.09
N ALA A 109 -14.45 28.31 -8.89
CA ALA A 109 -13.78 29.42 -8.22
C ALA A 109 -12.56 29.90 -9.02
N ASP A 110 -11.76 28.98 -9.55
CA ASP A 110 -10.58 29.31 -10.36
C ASP A 110 -10.97 29.87 -11.74
N ALA A 111 -12.02 29.35 -12.36
CA ALA A 111 -12.58 29.95 -13.57
C ALA A 111 -13.09 31.37 -13.32
N ALA A 112 -13.80 31.60 -12.21
CA ALA A 112 -14.28 32.93 -11.83
C ALA A 112 -13.13 33.91 -11.57
N LYS A 113 -12.07 33.49 -10.85
CA LYS A 113 -10.87 34.31 -10.61
C LYS A 113 -10.16 34.68 -11.91
N LYS A 114 -10.02 33.74 -12.86
CA LYS A 114 -9.42 33.99 -14.17
C LYS A 114 -10.21 35.02 -14.99
N VAL A 115 -11.54 35.04 -14.85
CA VAL A 115 -12.40 36.01 -15.54
C VAL A 115 -12.41 37.36 -14.81
N ALA A 116 -12.36 37.38 -13.48
CA ALA A 116 -12.41 38.59 -12.67
C ALA A 116 -11.28 39.59 -13.02
N SER A 117 -10.08 39.11 -13.38
CA SER A 117 -8.98 39.98 -13.80
C SER A 117 -9.27 40.76 -15.09
N ARG A 118 -10.18 40.28 -15.94
CA ARG A 118 -10.60 40.98 -17.17
C ARG A 118 -11.55 42.15 -16.91
N PHE A 119 -12.18 42.19 -15.75
CA PHE A 119 -13.15 43.20 -15.35
C PHE A 119 -12.65 44.05 -14.18
N ALA A 120 -11.35 43.97 -13.85
CA ALA A 120 -10.76 44.81 -12.82
C ALA A 120 -10.86 46.29 -13.23
N PRO A 121 -11.32 47.18 -12.34
CA PRO A 121 -11.41 48.61 -12.64
C PRO A 121 -10.01 49.16 -12.91
N SER A 122 -9.88 49.98 -13.96
CA SER A 122 -8.64 50.70 -14.24
C SER A 122 -8.26 51.56 -13.04
N ALA A 123 -6.95 51.65 -12.76
CA ALA A 123 -6.45 52.53 -11.72
C ALA A 123 -6.96 53.97 -11.96
N PRO A 124 -7.41 54.67 -10.90
CA PRO A 124 -7.90 56.03 -11.04
C PRO A 124 -6.77 56.95 -11.52
N PRO A 125 -7.09 57.97 -12.34
CA PRO A 125 -6.09 58.92 -12.82
C PRO A 125 -5.41 59.61 -11.63
N ARG A 126 -4.08 59.73 -11.70
CA ARG A 126 -3.31 60.40 -10.65
C ARG A 126 -3.55 61.89 -10.72
N LEU A 127 -3.87 62.49 -9.58
CA LEU A 127 -3.88 63.93 -9.42
C LEU A 127 -2.44 64.45 -9.50
N VAL A 128 -2.11 65.11 -10.61
CA VAL A 128 -0.86 65.86 -10.74
C VAL A 128 -1.18 67.31 -10.38
N VAL A 129 -0.55 67.82 -9.32
CA VAL A 129 -0.65 69.24 -8.95
C VAL A 129 0.28 70.01 -9.88
N SER A 130 -0.28 70.71 -10.87
CA SER A 130 0.47 71.53 -11.83
C SER A 130 1.02 72.84 -11.26
N ASN A 131 0.73 73.16 -9.99
CA ASN A 131 1.04 74.46 -9.39
C ASN A 131 2.18 74.36 -8.36
N ARG A 132 3.36 73.89 -8.80
CA ARG A 132 4.62 74.09 -8.05
C ARG A 132 5.51 75.05 -8.84
N GLU A 133 5.12 76.31 -8.90
CA GLU A 133 6.03 77.37 -9.32
C GLU A 133 6.63 78.03 -8.08
N LYS A 134 7.96 77.91 -7.98
CA LYS A 134 8.96 78.65 -7.18
C LYS A 134 8.72 78.81 -5.69
#